data_AF-A0A7W4FZJ7-F1
#
_entry.id   AF-A0A7W4FZJ7-F1
#
_cell.length_a   1.000
_cell.length_b   1.000
_cell.length_c   1.000
_cell.angle_alpha   90.00
_cell.angle_beta   90.00
_cell.angle_gamma   90.00
#
_symmetry.space_group_name_H-M   'P 1'
#
loop_
_entity.id
_entity.type
_entity.pdbx_description
1 polymer ?
#
loop_
_entity_poly.entity_id
_entity_poly.type
_entity_poly.pdbx_seq_one_letter_code
_entity_poly.pdbx_strand_id
1 'polypeptide(L)'
;MNIKTRLLALGFTGAILTGGVLVATSKNEVLRTYVDPAGIETACFGQTGHNIKLGMVFTNQQCLDMLAISLNTFERELLTLTPPLSEGEHISSLLRLRTLRLLH
;
A
#
# COMPACT_ATOMS: atom_id res chain seq x y z
N MET A 1 0.33 2.98 16.74
CA MET A 1 -0.89 3.71 16.33
C MET A 1 -1.68 2.85 15.35
N ASN A 2 -3.02 2.89 15.35
CA ASN A 2 -3.84 2.10 14.43
C ASN A 2 -3.82 2.72 13.01
N ILE A 3 -3.79 1.88 11.96
CA ILE A 3 -3.78 2.34 10.56
C ILE A 3 -4.99 3.22 10.22
N LYS A 4 -6.20 2.91 10.72
CA LYS A 4 -7.39 3.73 10.49
C LYS A 4 -7.19 5.15 11.02
N THR A 5 -6.65 5.29 12.23
CA THR A 5 -6.33 6.59 12.83
C THR A 5 -5.26 7.33 12.03
N ARG A 6 -4.23 6.62 11.54
CA ARG A 6 -3.18 7.19 10.69
C ARG A 6 -3.75 7.74 9.38
N LEU A 7 -4.57 6.95 8.68
CA LEU A 7 -5.17 7.34 7.40
C LEU A 7 -6.14 8.51 7.58
N LEU A 8 -6.96 8.51 8.64
CA LEU A 8 -7.83 9.63 8.99
C LEU A 8 -7.03 10.92 9.27
N ALA A 9 -5.91 10.82 10.00
CA ALA A 9 -5.05 11.97 10.27
C ALA A 9 -4.40 12.55 9.01
N LEU A 10 -4.25 11.75 7.95
CA LEU A 10 -3.80 12.17 6.62
C LEU A 10 -4.93 12.73 5.75
N GLY A 11 -6.16 12.80 6.27
CA GLY A 11 -7.35 13.29 5.55
C GLY A 11 -8.01 12.25 4.64
N PHE A 12 -7.60 10.98 4.71
CA PHE A 12 -8.22 9.92 3.91
C PHE A 12 -9.59 9.53 4.43
N THR A 13 -10.54 9.44 3.51
CA THR A 13 -11.95 9.11 3.77
C THR A 13 -12.48 8.21 2.64
N GLY A 14 -13.70 7.68 2.77
CA GLY A 14 -14.33 6.87 1.72
C GLY A 14 -13.52 5.63 1.30
N ALA A 15 -13.47 5.38 -0.02
CA ALA A 15 -12.82 4.21 -0.62
C ALA A 15 -11.35 4.04 -0.23
N ILE A 16 -10.57 5.12 -0.20
CA ILE A 16 -9.14 5.05 0.16
C ILE A 16 -8.92 4.65 1.63
N LEU A 17 -9.76 5.15 2.53
CA LEU A 17 -9.71 4.73 3.94
C LEU A 17 -10.07 3.24 4.08
N THR A 18 -11.17 2.82 3.46
CA THR A 18 -11.64 1.43 3.52
C THR A 18 -10.64 0.47 2.89
N GLY A 19 -10.19 0.76 1.66
CA GLY A 19 -9.19 -0.02 0.95
C GLY A 19 -7.87 -0.09 1.72
N GLY A 20 -7.39 1.03 2.27
CA GLY A 20 -6.16 1.06 3.06
C GLY A 20 -6.23 0.20 4.32
N VAL A 21 -7.35 0.23 5.05
CA VAL A 21 -7.57 -0.64 6.22
C VAL A 21 -7.64 -2.12 5.81
N LEU A 22 -8.28 -2.44 4.69
CA LEU A 22 -8.33 -3.82 4.19
C LEU A 22 -6.96 -4.35 3.78
N VAL A 23 -6.13 -3.52 3.12
CA VAL A 23 -4.74 -3.89 2.81
C VAL A 23 -3.96 -4.19 4.10
N ALA A 24 -4.05 -3.31 5.08
CA ALA A 24 -3.31 -3.44 6.35
C ALA A 24 -3.77 -4.61 7.22
N THR A 25 -5.03 -5.02 7.12
CA THR A 25 -5.57 -6.18 7.86
C THR A 25 -5.41 -7.50 7.11
N SER A 26 -4.96 -7.45 5.84
CA SER A 26 -4.61 -8.67 5.11
C SER A 26 -3.39 -9.33 5.76
N LYS A 27 -3.41 -10.66 5.90
CA LYS A 27 -2.44 -11.46 6.69
C LYS A 27 -1.00 -11.53 6.11
N ASN A 28 -0.62 -10.61 5.23
CA ASN A 28 0.60 -10.73 4.44
C ASN A 28 1.65 -9.68 4.77
N GLU A 29 1.65 -9.14 5.98
CA GLU A 29 2.71 -8.24 6.43
C GLU A 29 4.01 -9.03 6.64
N VAL A 30 5.09 -8.59 5.99
CA VAL A 30 6.44 -9.14 6.17
C VAL A 30 7.36 -8.04 6.66
N LEU A 31 7.69 -8.05 7.96
CA LEU A 31 8.51 -7.02 8.62
C LEU A 31 9.99 -7.02 8.21
N ARG A 32 10.39 -7.86 7.26
CA ARG A 32 11.74 -7.95 6.75
C ARG A 32 11.70 -7.91 5.25
N THR A 33 12.78 -7.45 4.65
CA THR A 33 12.91 -7.49 3.20
C THR A 33 13.00 -8.92 2.69
N TYR A 34 12.34 -9.16 1.56
CA TYR A 34 12.40 -10.40 0.80
C TYR A 34 12.50 -10.08 -0.70
N VAL A 35 12.91 -11.06 -1.50
CA VAL A 35 12.84 -10.99 -2.95
C VAL A 35 11.53 -11.63 -3.37
N ASP A 36 10.69 -10.91 -4.09
CA ASP A 36 9.45 -11.45 -4.63
C ASP A 36 9.71 -12.34 -5.86
N PRO A 37 8.69 -13.03 -6.41
CA PRO A 37 8.89 -13.88 -7.60
C PRO A 37 9.37 -13.15 -8.86
N ALA A 38 9.23 -11.82 -8.93
CA ALA A 38 9.75 -11.00 -10.02
C ALA A 38 11.20 -10.55 -9.80
N GLY A 39 11.81 -10.92 -8.66
CA GLY A 39 13.18 -10.53 -8.34
C GLY A 39 13.31 -9.16 -7.65
N ILE A 40 12.20 -8.58 -7.18
CA ILE A 40 12.17 -7.22 -6.62
C ILE A 40 12.28 -7.25 -5.10
N GLU A 41 13.15 -6.39 -4.55
CA GLU A 41 13.29 -6.17 -3.12
C GLU A 41 12.00 -5.54 -2.54
N THR A 42 11.33 -6.30 -1.67
CA THR A 42 9.98 -6.02 -1.18
C THR A 42 9.90 -6.15 0.34
N ALA A 43 9.04 -5.36 0.99
CA ALA A 43 8.76 -5.47 2.42
C ALA A 43 7.30 -5.13 2.78
N CYS A 44 6.96 -5.33 4.04
CA CYS A 44 5.69 -4.94 4.66
C CYS A 44 4.49 -5.54 3.92
N PHE A 45 3.59 -4.71 3.38
CA PHE A 45 2.37 -5.15 2.69
C PHE A 45 2.59 -5.35 1.17
N GLY A 46 3.85 -5.39 0.72
CA GLY A 46 4.21 -5.47 -0.70
C GLY A 46 4.81 -4.17 -1.26
N GLN A 47 5.37 -3.32 -0.40
CA GLN A 47 6.03 -2.09 -0.83
C GLN A 47 7.41 -2.40 -1.42
N THR A 48 7.76 -1.70 -2.49
CA THR A 48 9.04 -1.79 -3.21
C THR A 48 9.63 -0.38 -3.44
N GLY A 49 10.89 -0.29 -3.87
CA GLY A 49 11.53 0.96 -4.30
C GLY A 49 12.96 1.12 -3.78
N HIS A 50 13.65 2.19 -4.22
CA HIS A 50 15.09 2.40 -3.97
C HIS A 50 15.51 2.42 -2.48
N ASN A 51 14.57 2.65 -1.58
CA ASN A 51 14.81 2.72 -0.13
C ASN A 51 14.66 1.37 0.59
N ILE A 52 14.25 0.31 -0.12
CA ILE A 52 14.09 -1.04 0.41
C ILE A 52 15.24 -1.88 -0.15
N LYS A 53 16.10 -2.39 0.74
CA LYS A 53 17.26 -3.22 0.36
C LYS A 53 17.32 -4.47 1.23
N LEU A 54 17.83 -5.57 0.66
CA LEU A 54 17.97 -6.82 1.40
C LEU A 54 18.72 -6.66 2.73
N GLY A 55 18.18 -7.31 3.76
CA GLY A 55 18.71 -7.30 5.13
C GLY A 55 18.04 -6.28 6.05
N MET A 56 17.15 -5.43 5.55
CA MET A 56 16.41 -4.49 6.39
C MET A 56 15.27 -5.17 7.16
N VAL A 57 15.04 -4.67 8.38
CA VAL A 57 13.91 -5.04 9.23
C VAL A 57 13.15 -3.77 9.60
N PHE A 58 11.83 -3.83 9.49
CA PHE A 58 10.91 -2.73 9.74
C PHE A 58 10.05 -3.04 10.97
N THR A 59 9.72 -1.99 11.69
CA THR A 59 8.66 -2.05 12.70
C THR A 59 7.30 -2.04 12.02
N ASN A 60 6.27 -2.56 12.70
CA ASN A 60 4.88 -2.43 12.25
C ASN A 60 4.55 -0.97 11.93
N GLN A 61 5.02 -0.01 12.74
CA GLN A 61 4.74 1.40 12.49
C GLN A 61 5.38 1.88 11.19
N GLN A 62 6.63 1.51 10.90
CA GLN A 62 7.25 1.83 9.60
C GLN A 62 6.49 1.21 8.43
N CYS A 63 5.95 0.00 8.58
CA CYS A 63 5.12 -0.63 7.56
C CYS A 63 3.81 0.12 7.31
N LEU A 64 3.12 0.55 8.37
CA LEU A 64 1.92 1.38 8.24
C LEU A 64 2.22 2.73 7.58
N ASP A 65 3.38 3.30 7.86
CA ASP A 65 3.80 4.59 7.32
C ASP A 65 4.10 4.48 5.83
N MET A 66 4.80 3.42 5.43
CA MET A 66 5.03 3.10 4.01
C MET A 66 3.73 2.81 3.27
N LEU A 67 2.79 2.07 3.88
CA LEU A 67 1.48 1.83 3.28
C LEU A 67 0.72 3.13 3.06
N ALA A 68 0.69 4.03 4.04
CA ALA A 68 0.01 5.31 3.91
C ALA A 68 0.60 6.18 2.78
N ILE A 69 1.93 6.18 2.63
CA ILE A 69 2.60 6.88 1.52
C ILE A 69 2.22 6.24 0.18
N SER A 70 2.26 4.92 0.06
CA SER A 70 1.88 4.23 -1.18
C SER A 70 0.43 4.48 -1.58
N LEU A 71 -0.51 4.46 -0.61
CA LEU A 71 -1.92 4.77 -0.86
C LEU A 71 -2.08 6.20 -1.37
N ASN A 72 -1.39 7.17 -0.76
CA ASN A 72 -1.42 8.57 -1.20
C ASN A 72 -0.93 8.76 -2.63
N THR A 73 0.17 8.09 -3.00
CA THR A 73 0.74 8.17 -4.34
C THR A 73 -0.21 7.55 -5.36
N PHE A 74 -0.69 6.35 -5.08
CA PHE A 74 -1.59 5.63 -5.97
C PHE A 74 -2.92 6.33 -6.16
N GLU A 75 -3.49 6.91 -5.11
CA GLU A 75 -4.72 7.70 -5.21
C GLU A 75 -4.58 8.85 -6.20
N ARG A 76 -3.49 9.61 -6.09
CA ARG A 76 -3.23 10.73 -6.99
C ARG A 76 -3.08 10.25 -8.44
N GLU A 77 -2.33 9.18 -8.64
CA GLU A 77 -2.16 8.58 -9.98
C GLU A 77 -3.50 8.08 -10.54
N LEU A 78 -4.28 7.35 -9.75
CA LEU A 78 -5.57 6.80 -10.15
C LEU A 78 -6.54 7.91 -10.58
N LEU A 79 -6.65 8.98 -9.78
CA LEU A 79 -7.51 10.13 -10.08
C LEU A 79 -7.08 10.89 -11.35
N THR A 80 -5.81 10.80 -11.74
CA THR A 80 -5.32 11.41 -12.99
C THR A 80 -5.50 10.50 -14.22
N LEU A 81 -5.49 9.18 -14.02
CA LEU A 81 -5.45 8.21 -15.12
C LEU A 81 -6.81 7.59 -15.44
N THR A 82 -7.80 7.74 -14.56
CA THR A 82 -9.11 7.08 -14.71
C THR A 82 -10.26 8.07 -14.62
N PRO A 83 -11.36 7.83 -15.37
CA PRO A 83 -12.61 8.53 -15.11
C PRO A 83 -13.12 8.20 -13.70
N PRO A 84 -14.06 9.00 -13.15
CA PRO A 84 -14.63 8.74 -11.83
C PRO A 84 -15.10 7.28 -11.70
N LEU A 85 -14.55 6.58 -10.71
CA LEU A 85 -14.88 5.20 -10.40
C LEU A 85 -16.02 5.13 -9.40
N SER A 86 -16.80 4.04 -9.44
CA SER A 86 -17.66 3.69 -8.30
C SER A 86 -16.81 3.35 -7.07
N GLU A 87 -17.40 3.47 -5.88
CA GLU A 87 -16.70 3.18 -4.63
C GLU A 87 -16.10 1.76 -4.60
N GLY A 88 -16.83 0.78 -5.15
CA GLY A 88 -16.37 -0.61 -5.23
C GLY A 88 -15.18 -0.79 -6.17
N GLU A 89 -15.18 -0.13 -7.33
CA GLU A 89 -14.07 -0.15 -8.29
C GLU A 89 -12.82 0.52 -7.73
N HIS A 90 -13.01 1.62 -6.99
CA HIS A 90 -11.93 2.33 -6.33
C HIS A 90 -11.28 1.48 -5.24
N ILE A 91 -12.07 0.86 -4.37
CA ILE A 91 -11.58 -0.09 -3.35
C ILE A 91 -10.86 -1.26 -4.02
N SER A 92 -11.43 -1.85 -5.08
CA SER A 92 -10.82 -2.95 -5.81
C SER A 92 -9.45 -2.58 -6.39
N SER A 93 -9.34 -1.38 -6.95
CA SER A 93 -8.08 -0.86 -7.51
C SER A 93 -7.01 -0.71 -6.43
N LEU A 94 -7.37 -0.25 -5.23
CA LEU A 94 -6.46 -0.15 -4.08
C LEU A 94 -6.00 -1.53 -3.57
N LEU A 95 -6.87 -2.54 -3.59
CA LEU A 95 -6.48 -3.91 -3.21
C LEU A 95 -5.52 -4.55 -4.23
N ARG A 96 -5.56 -4.07 -5.48
CA ARG A 96 -4.65 -4.48 -6.56
C ARG A 96 -3.32 -3.74 -6.57
N LEU A 97 -3.04 -2.85 -5.61
CA LEU A 97 -1.71 -2.29 -5.37
C LEU A 97 -0.62 -3.38 -5.24
N ARG A 98 -1.01 -4.59 -4.84
CA ARG A 98 -0.16 -5.77 -4.78
C ARG A 98 0.29 -6.34 -6.13
N THR A 99 -0.45 -6.05 -7.20
CA THR A 99 -0.29 -6.72 -8.51
C THR A 99 0.31 -5.81 -9.58
N LEU A 100 0.13 -4.49 -9.49
CA LEU A 100 0.57 -3.57 -10.55
C LEU A 100 2.08 -3.28 -10.58
N ARG A 101 2.83 -3.51 -9.49
CA ARG A 101 4.30 -3.37 -9.50
C ARG A 101 5.07 -4.65 -9.87
N LEU A 102 4.37 -5.76 -10.11
CA LEU A 102 4.94 -7.01 -10.64
C LEU A 102 4.92 -7.05 -12.19
N LEU A 103 4.49 -5.97 -12.84
CA LEU A 103 4.33 -5.89 -14.30
C LEU A 103 5.33 -4.97 -15.00
N HIS A 104 6.32 -4.42 -14.29
CA HIS A 104 7.46 -3.70 -14.87
C HIS A 104 8.78 -4.24 -14.33
#